data_AF-A0AAQ3NZZ7-F1
#
_entry.id   AF-A0AAQ3NZZ7-F1
#
_cell.length_a   1.000
_cell.length_b   1.000
_cell.length_c   1.000
_cell.angle_alpha   90.00
_cell.angle_beta   90.00
_cell.angle_gamma   90.00
#
_symmetry.space_group_name_H-M   'P 1'
#
loop_
_entity.id
_entity.type
_entity.pdbx_description
1 polymer ?
#
loop_
_entity_poly.entity_id
_entity_poly.type
_entity_poly.pdbx_seq_one_letter_code
_entity_poly.pdbx_strand_id
1 'polypeptide(L)'
;MQDIAEHLTAVHLKRCSRGKRCLYEGSTPPGGFPNSWNGASYCTSELAIMKNNEIHTWDRGYDDDGNQVWGQKEGPYEFKPAPTSSFNDMFSPLNFPPPPSMERRIEGSFVLQE
;
A
#
# COMPACT_ATOMS: atom_id res chain seq x y z
N MET A 1 -25.13 11.71 14.19
CA MET A 1 -24.41 11.54 12.91
C MET A 1 -22.95 11.34 13.26
N GLN A 2 -22.52 10.09 13.43
CA GLN A 2 -21.11 9.74 13.50
C GLN A 2 -20.89 8.66 12.44
N ASP A 3 -20.69 9.10 11.20
CA ASP A 3 -20.19 8.26 10.11
C ASP A 3 -18.65 8.29 10.12
N ILE A 4 -18.08 8.13 11.31
CA ILE A 4 -16.64 8.12 11.56
C ILE A 4 -16.38 6.87 12.38
N ALA A 5 -15.67 5.91 11.77
CA ALA A 5 -15.21 4.73 12.47
C ALA A 5 -14.27 5.13 13.61
N GLU A 6 -14.26 4.32 14.67
CA GLU A 6 -13.33 4.50 15.78
C GLU A 6 -11.87 4.39 15.28
N HIS A 7 -10.98 5.14 15.92
CA HIS A 7 -9.56 5.07 15.62
C HIS A 7 -9.01 3.67 15.95
N LEU A 8 -8.29 3.07 15.00
CA LEU A 8 -7.64 1.76 15.18
C LEU A 8 -6.12 1.87 15.32
N THR A 9 -5.45 2.50 14.35
CA THR A 9 -3.98 2.58 14.32
C THR A 9 -3.49 3.90 13.74
N ALA A 10 -2.26 4.29 14.09
CA ALA A 10 -1.50 5.33 13.40
C ALA A 10 -0.13 4.81 12.97
N VAL A 11 0.24 5.07 11.71
CA VAL A 11 1.54 4.71 11.12
C VAL A 11 2.22 5.97 10.61
N HIS A 12 3.40 6.27 11.14
CA HIS A 12 4.22 7.39 10.68
C HIS A 12 5.20 6.91 9.61
N LEU A 13 4.92 7.27 8.35
CA LEU A 13 5.77 6.88 7.23
C LEU A 13 7.00 7.77 7.13
N LYS A 14 8.17 7.14 6.95
CA LYS A 14 9.42 7.82 6.59
C LYS A 14 9.77 7.52 5.14
N ARG A 15 10.38 8.49 4.47
CA ARG A 15 10.91 8.30 3.12
C ARG A 15 12.04 7.28 3.16
N CYS A 16 11.99 6.30 2.25
CA CYS A 16 13.05 5.32 2.11
C CYS A 16 14.33 5.95 1.52
N SER A 17 15.50 5.50 1.97
CA SER A 17 16.79 5.94 1.44
C SER A 17 16.98 5.51 -0.02
N ARG A 18 17.85 6.22 -0.75
CA ARG A 18 18.22 5.85 -2.13
C ARG A 18 18.73 4.40 -2.15
N GLY A 19 18.29 3.64 -3.16
CA GLY A 19 18.64 2.22 -3.32
C GLY A 19 17.64 1.23 -2.71
N LYS A 20 16.76 1.67 -1.79
CA LYS A 20 15.65 0.83 -1.33
C LYS A 20 14.57 0.66 -2.42
N ARG A 21 13.83 -0.46 -2.32
CA ARG A 21 12.69 -0.76 -3.21
C ARG A 21 11.47 0.14 -2.92
N CYS A 22 11.21 0.43 -1.66
CA CYS A 22 10.12 1.30 -1.22
C CYS A 22 10.39 2.79 -1.50
N LEU A 23 9.32 3.57 -1.61
CA LEU A 23 9.31 5.03 -1.57
C LEU A 23 9.15 5.53 -0.14
N TYR A 24 8.24 4.92 0.62
CA TYR A 24 7.98 5.19 2.02
C TYR A 24 7.75 3.89 2.77
N GLU A 25 8.14 3.85 4.05
CA GLU A 25 7.90 2.71 4.94
C GLU A 25 7.62 3.21 6.35
N GLY A 26 6.84 2.47 7.13
CA GLY A 26 6.61 2.77 8.54
C GLY A 26 5.83 1.67 9.22
N SER A 27 5.76 1.76 10.53
CA SER A 27 4.97 0.86 11.37
C SER A 27 4.26 1.65 12.46
N THR A 28 3.32 1.01 13.14
CA THR A 28 2.86 1.48 14.45
C THR A 28 4.04 1.59 15.42
N PRO A 29 3.98 2.46 16.44
CA PRO A 29 4.97 2.51 17.51
C PRO A 29 5.11 1.15 18.24
N PRO A 30 6.19 0.94 19.00
CA PRO A 30 6.32 -0.24 19.88
C PRO A 30 5.10 -0.37 20.80
N GLY A 31 4.57 -1.58 20.94
CA GLY A 31 3.34 -1.84 21.71
C GLY A 31 2.04 -1.67 20.91
N GLY A 32 2.09 -1.08 19.71
CA GLY A 32 0.92 -1.01 18.82
C GLY A 32 -0.23 -0.19 19.39
N PHE A 33 -1.46 -0.62 19.11
CA PHE A 33 -2.70 -0.01 19.59
C PHE A 33 -3.66 -1.07 20.14
N PRO A 34 -4.56 -0.73 21.08
CA PRO A 34 -5.53 -1.69 21.62
C PRO A 34 -6.39 -2.33 20.54
N ASN A 35 -6.56 -3.64 20.61
CA ASN A 35 -7.45 -4.39 19.72
C ASN A 35 -8.02 -5.59 20.48
N SER A 36 -9.31 -5.86 20.34
CA SER A 36 -10.01 -6.93 21.05
C SER A 36 -10.56 -8.03 20.12
N TRP A 37 -10.08 -8.09 18.88
CA TRP A 37 -10.57 -9.06 17.90
C TRP A 37 -9.93 -10.43 18.13
N ASN A 38 -10.74 -11.49 18.14
CA ASN A 38 -10.28 -12.88 18.22
C ASN A 38 -9.27 -13.16 19.36
N GLY A 39 -9.45 -12.53 20.52
CA GLY A 39 -8.57 -12.72 21.68
C GLY A 39 -7.29 -11.89 21.68
N ALA A 40 -7.15 -10.93 20.75
CA ALA A 40 -6.09 -9.95 20.81
C ALA A 40 -6.29 -9.00 22.00
N SER A 41 -5.19 -8.42 22.47
CA SER A 41 -5.17 -7.24 23.35
C SER A 41 -4.56 -6.02 22.65
N TYR A 42 -3.68 -6.23 21.66
CA TYR A 42 -3.15 -5.17 20.82
C TYR A 42 -2.97 -5.60 19.37
N CYS A 43 -2.87 -4.63 18.47
CA CYS A 43 -2.53 -4.83 17.08
C CYS A 43 -1.36 -3.96 16.63
N THR A 44 -0.67 -4.45 15.61
CA THR A 44 0.40 -3.72 14.92
C THR A 44 0.04 -3.61 13.44
N SER A 45 0.48 -2.52 12.82
CA SER A 45 0.38 -2.33 11.38
C SER A 45 1.74 -1.91 10.82
N GLU A 46 2.13 -2.49 9.69
CA GLU A 46 3.27 -2.05 8.88
C GLU A 46 2.77 -1.68 7.48
N LEU A 47 3.27 -0.56 6.94
CA LEU A 47 2.89 -0.07 5.63
C LEU A 47 4.14 0.33 4.85
N ALA A 48 4.29 -0.22 3.65
CA ALA A 48 5.28 0.22 2.69
C ALA A 48 4.62 0.61 1.36
N ILE A 49 4.92 1.82 0.91
CA ILE A 49 4.51 2.33 -0.39
C ILE A 49 5.67 2.05 -1.34
N MET A 50 5.43 1.20 -2.34
CA MET A 50 6.45 0.75 -3.28
C MET A 50 6.43 1.63 -4.54
N LYS A 51 7.41 1.40 -5.41
CA LYS A 51 7.38 1.95 -6.78
C LYS A 51 6.26 1.24 -7.57
N ASN A 52 5.90 1.80 -8.73
CA ASN A 52 4.95 1.19 -9.67
C ASN A 52 3.54 0.95 -9.09
N ASN A 53 3.09 1.80 -8.16
CA ASN A 53 1.76 1.74 -7.55
C ASN A 53 1.48 0.44 -6.77
N GLU A 54 2.52 -0.20 -6.23
CA GLU A 54 2.40 -1.35 -5.34
C GLU A 54 2.37 -0.90 -3.86
N ILE A 55 1.56 -1.59 -3.04
CA ILE A 55 1.40 -1.31 -1.62
C ILE A 55 1.56 -2.60 -0.85
N HIS A 56 2.42 -2.59 0.17
CA HIS A 56 2.57 -3.70 1.10
C HIS A 56 1.97 -3.29 2.44
N THR A 57 1.02 -4.07 2.95
CA THR A 57 0.42 -3.85 4.27
C THR A 57 0.48 -5.12 5.11
N TRP A 58 0.78 -4.95 6.40
CA TRP A 58 0.85 -6.05 7.34
C TRP A 58 0.18 -5.70 8.66
N ASP A 59 -1.09 -6.07 8.76
CA ASP A 59 -1.88 -5.92 9.99
C ASP A 59 -1.90 -7.25 10.75
N ARG A 60 -1.58 -7.19 12.04
CA ARG A 60 -1.52 -8.36 12.93
C ARG A 60 -2.06 -8.01 14.30
N GLY A 61 -2.69 -8.98 14.96
CA GLY A 61 -3.12 -8.87 16.35
C GLY A 61 -2.46 -9.89 17.25
N TYR A 62 -2.26 -9.49 18.48
CA TYR A 62 -1.52 -10.24 19.50
C TYR A 62 -2.28 -10.25 20.81
N ASP A 63 -2.18 -11.35 21.55
CA ASP A 63 -2.66 -11.43 22.94
C ASP A 63 -1.65 -10.79 23.93
N ASP A 64 -1.99 -10.80 25.22
CA ASP A 64 -1.16 -10.21 26.29
C ASP A 64 0.19 -10.92 26.50
N ASP A 65 0.29 -12.17 26.08
CA ASP A 65 1.52 -12.96 26.12
C ASP A 65 2.41 -12.72 24.88
N GLY A 66 1.92 -11.91 23.92
CA GLY A 66 2.62 -11.57 22.69
C GLY A 66 2.48 -12.63 21.57
N ASN A 67 1.55 -13.56 21.70
CA ASN A 67 1.26 -14.53 20.64
C ASN A 67 0.41 -13.90 19.54
N GLN A 68 0.78 -14.10 18.28
CA GLN A 68 -0.03 -13.62 17.16
C GLN A 68 -1.30 -14.47 17.02
N VAL A 69 -2.47 -13.84 17.22
CA VAL A 69 -3.79 -14.48 17.19
C VAL A 69 -4.54 -14.27 15.87
N TRP A 70 -4.23 -13.20 15.13
CA TRP A 70 -4.78 -12.97 13.78
C TRP A 70 -3.81 -12.25 12.85
N GLY A 71 -4.15 -12.22 11.56
CA GLY A 71 -3.34 -11.63 10.51
C GLY A 71 -2.33 -12.62 9.93
N GLN A 72 -1.66 -12.21 8.85
CA GLN A 72 -0.71 -13.06 8.14
C GLN A 72 0.56 -13.26 8.97
N LYS A 73 1.10 -14.49 9.03
CA LYS A 73 2.32 -14.79 9.82
C LYS A 73 3.62 -14.62 9.04
N GLU A 74 3.57 -14.85 7.73
CA GLU A 74 4.78 -14.98 6.90
C GLU A 74 5.21 -13.69 6.20
N GLY A 75 4.38 -12.64 6.21
CA GLY A 75 4.70 -11.38 5.56
C GLY A 75 3.49 -10.51 5.21
N PRO A 76 3.73 -9.32 4.63
CA PRO A 76 2.68 -8.41 4.21
C PRO A 76 1.86 -8.98 3.04
N TYR A 77 0.61 -8.52 2.94
CA TYR A 77 -0.10 -8.60 1.67
C TYR A 77 0.52 -7.63 0.66
N GLU A 78 0.77 -8.11 -0.56
CA GLU A 78 1.29 -7.31 -1.67
C GLU A 78 0.17 -6.93 -2.65
N PHE A 79 -0.30 -5.68 -2.57
CA PHE A 79 -1.29 -5.14 -3.50
C PHE A 79 -0.58 -4.59 -4.73
N LYS A 80 -0.92 -5.13 -5.90
CA LYS A 80 -0.45 -4.66 -7.21
C LYS A 80 -1.64 -4.11 -8.00
N PRO A 81 -1.42 -3.12 -8.88
CA PRO A 81 -2.51 -2.62 -9.73
C PRO A 81 -3.16 -3.74 -10.53
N ALA A 82 -4.48 -3.70 -10.63
CA ALA A 82 -5.19 -4.57 -11.56
C ALA A 82 -4.77 -4.23 -13.01
N PRO A 83 -4.79 -5.21 -13.94
CA PRO A 83 -4.57 -4.94 -15.35
C PRO A 83 -5.54 -3.88 -15.88
N THR A 84 -5.08 -3.02 -16.77
CA THR A 84 -5.88 -1.93 -17.35
C THR A 84 -7.13 -2.42 -18.11
N SER A 85 -7.14 -3.67 -18.58
CA SER A 85 -8.31 -4.31 -19.20
C SER A 85 -9.46 -4.62 -18.24
N SER A 86 -9.25 -4.51 -16.92
CA SER A 86 -10.28 -4.71 -15.91
C SER A 86 -11.17 -3.48 -15.70
N PHE A 87 -10.81 -2.33 -16.28
CA PHE A 87 -11.66 -1.14 -16.36
C PHE A 87 -12.50 -1.22 -17.64
N ASN A 88 -13.55 -2.03 -17.63
CA ASN A 88 -14.64 -1.82 -18.57
C ASN A 88 -15.40 -0.60 -18.05
N ASP A 89 -15.29 0.53 -18.75
CA ASP A 89 -15.94 1.83 -18.48
C ASP A 89 -17.48 1.72 -18.51
N MET A 90 -18.08 0.95 -17.60
CA MET A 90 -19.54 0.79 -17.54
C MET A 90 -20.21 1.87 -16.68
N PHE A 91 -19.43 2.81 -16.11
CA PHE A 91 -19.94 3.91 -15.29
C PHE A 91 -19.21 5.25 -15.52
N SER A 92 -18.99 5.61 -16.77
CA SER A 92 -18.57 6.98 -17.14
C SER A 92 -19.59 7.59 -18.11
N PRO A 93 -20.57 8.41 -17.67
CA PRO A 93 -21.44 9.17 -18.57
C PRO A 93 -20.72 10.34 -19.25
N LEU A 94 -19.45 10.58 -18.90
CA LEU A 94 -18.62 11.64 -19.48
C LEU A 94 -17.47 10.98 -20.23
N ASN A 95 -17.59 11.02 -21.54
CA ASN A 95 -16.70 10.44 -22.54
C ASN A 95 -15.35 11.19 -22.56
N PHE A 96 -14.56 11.08 -21.48
CA PHE A 96 -13.23 11.66 -21.45
C PHE A 96 -12.26 10.74 -22.22
N PRO A 97 -11.48 11.29 -23.16
CA PRO A 97 -10.46 10.49 -23.83
C PRO A 97 -9.44 9.98 -22.79
N PRO A 98 -8.99 8.72 -22.89
CA PRO A 98 -8.00 8.19 -21.97
C PRO A 98 -6.72 9.03 -22.03
N PRO A 99 -6.05 9.25 -20.88
CA PRO A 99 -4.77 9.94 -20.88
C PRO A 99 -3.78 9.16 -21.76
N PRO A 100 -2.95 9.84 -22.58
CA PRO A 100 -1.99 9.16 -23.44
C PRO A 100 -1.06 8.31 -22.58
N SER A 101 -0.92 7.02 -22.94
CA SER A 101 -0.05 6.09 -22.24
C SER A 101 1.38 6.62 -22.27
N MET A 102 2.00 6.76 -21.09
CA MET A 102 3.43 7.05 -20.96
C MET A 102 4.27 5.78 -21.21
N GLU A 103 3.97 5.07 -22.29
CA GLU A 103 4.74 3.94 -22.80
C GLU A 103 5.14 4.20 -24.26
N ARG A 104 5.69 5.38 -24.55
CA ARG A 104 6.62 5.50 -25.68
C ARG A 104 8.02 5.63 -25.15
N ARG A 105 8.68 4.47 -25.07
CA ARG A 105 10.14 4.37 -25.11
C ARG A 105 10.59 5.14 -26.36
N ILE A 106 11.29 6.26 -26.18
CA ILE A 106 11.94 6.95 -27.28
C ILE A 106 13.10 6.04 -27.72
N GLU A 107 12.85 5.27 -28.78
CA GLU A 107 13.89 4.56 -29.51
C GLU A 107 14.16 5.39 -30.76
N GLY A 108 15.19 6.24 -30.68
CA GLY A 108 15.53 7.18 -31.73
C GLY A 108 16.93 7.72 -31.51
N SER A 109 17.91 7.03 -32.08
CA SER A 109 19.30 7.49 -32.20
C SER A 109 19.34 8.71 -33.14
N PHE A 110 19.67 9.88 -32.61
CA PHE A 110 20.05 11.02 -33.43
C PHE A 110 21.54 10.93 -33.76
N VAL A 111 21.84 10.63 -35.03
CA VAL A 111 23.16 10.88 -35.65
C VAL A 111 23.18 12.36 -36.02
N LEU A 112 24.20 13.09 -35.57
CA LEU A 112 24.47 14.45 -36.01
C LEU A 112 25.45 14.40 -37.21
N GLN A 113 24.96 14.80 -38.38
CA GLN A 113 25.70 15.42 -39.48
C GLN A 113 25.00 16.78 -39.71
N GLU A 114 25.65 17.92 -39.90
CA GLU A 114 27.02 18.26 -40.31
C GLU A 114 27.71 19.21 -39.32
#